data_AF-A0A8H4UX79-F1
#
_entry.id   AF-A0A8H4UX79-F1
#
_cell.length_a   1.000
_cell.length_b   1.000
_cell.length_c   1.000
_cell.angle_alpha   90.00
_cell.angle_beta   90.00
_cell.angle_gamma   90.00
#
_symmetry.space_group_name_H-M   'P 1'
#
loop_
_entity.id
_entity.type
_entity.pdbx_description
1 polymer ?
#
loop_
_entity_poly.entity_id
_entity_poly.type
_entity_poly.pdbx_seq_one_letter_code
_entity_poly.pdbx_strand_id
1 'polypeptide(L)'
;MLIAGIQNRVFVPPLQEVKSQFEGVDAKTLTHAAKITPKDRHINWREWSWTEIERQQRVLGSLWSVARPSSPRKVSDKEKYDPILAEPMERRVIFQEIEEISPDTVPEGALSQTGPGLPFTLSSTQRKRHDKALYVYSADNKLLRLNKLKFEGERFNDALIAAQKAHMFAPDVPDTAYSELIMFLNKLA
;
A
#
# COMPACT_ATOMS: atom_id res chain seq x y z
N MET A 1 21.88 18.63 53.31
CA MET A 1 21.08 17.75 52.43
C MET A 1 21.91 16.67 51.72
N LEU A 2 23.19 16.92 51.41
CA LEU A 2 24.08 15.93 50.76
C LEU A 2 24.61 14.82 51.72
N ILE A 3 24.93 15.20 52.97
CA ILE A 3 25.46 14.28 54.01
C ILE A 3 24.45 13.17 54.34
N ALA A 4 23.16 13.51 54.45
CA ALA A 4 22.10 12.55 54.75
C ALA A 4 21.91 11.51 53.63
N GLY A 5 22.10 11.89 52.35
CA GLY A 5 22.01 10.96 51.23
C GLY A 5 23.14 9.91 51.22
N ILE A 6 24.35 10.31 51.61
CA ILE A 6 25.51 9.40 51.73
C ILE A 6 25.32 8.44 52.90
N GLN A 7 24.90 8.96 54.07
CA GLN A 7 24.68 8.14 55.27
C GLN A 7 23.54 7.13 55.08
N ASN A 8 22.46 7.53 54.41
CA ASN A 8 21.31 6.67 54.15
C ASN A 8 21.50 5.73 52.95
N ARG A 9 22.73 5.63 52.40
CA ARG A 9 23.06 4.79 51.23
C ARG A 9 22.04 4.93 50.09
N VAL A 10 21.54 6.14 49.85
CA VAL A 10 20.58 6.46 48.76
C VAL A 10 21.30 6.50 47.40
N PHE A 11 22.48 5.87 47.32
CA PHE A 11 23.25 5.75 46.11
C PHE A 11 22.84 4.46 45.41
N VAL A 12 22.24 4.58 44.24
CA VAL A 12 22.00 3.45 43.34
C VAL A 12 23.38 2.91 42.94
N PRO A 13 23.71 1.63 43.21
CA PRO A 13 24.96 1.05 42.75
C PRO A 13 25.11 1.25 41.23
N PRO A 14 26.33 1.43 40.71
CA PRO A 14 26.52 1.50 39.27
C PRO A 14 25.85 0.28 38.63
N LEU A 15 25.12 0.51 37.53
CA LEU A 15 24.44 -0.54 36.79
C LEU A 15 25.44 -1.66 36.50
N GLN A 16 25.11 -2.90 36.88
CA GLN A 16 25.94 -4.05 36.54
C GLN A 16 26.08 -4.09 35.01
N GLU A 17 27.31 -4.22 34.53
CA GLU A 17 27.56 -4.45 33.11
C GLU A 17 26.88 -5.76 32.71
N VAL A 18 25.72 -5.65 32.07
CA VAL A 18 25.08 -6.77 31.42
C VAL A 18 25.97 -7.11 30.24
N LYS A 19 26.64 -8.26 30.33
CA LYS A 19 27.41 -8.84 29.22
C LYS A 19 26.58 -8.74 27.96
N SER A 20 27.14 -8.12 26.92
CA SER A 20 26.47 -7.98 25.64
C SER A 20 25.97 -9.35 25.20
N GLN A 21 24.75 -9.44 24.71
CA GLN A 21 24.20 -10.66 24.09
C GLN A 21 25.01 -11.16 22.88
N PHE A 22 26.01 -10.37 22.45
CA PHE A 22 26.96 -10.69 21.39
C PHE A 22 28.38 -10.94 21.90
N GLU A 23 28.58 -11.10 23.21
CA GLU A 23 29.89 -11.40 23.80
C GLU A 23 30.37 -12.78 23.31
N GLY A 24 31.39 -12.79 22.44
CA GLY A 24 31.90 -13.99 21.76
C GLY A 24 31.45 -14.18 20.31
N VAL A 25 30.60 -13.29 19.78
CA VAL A 25 30.19 -13.30 18.36
C VAL A 25 31.19 -12.45 17.56
N ASP A 26 31.91 -13.07 16.62
CA ASP A 26 32.83 -12.36 15.73
C ASP A 26 32.01 -11.33 14.92
N ALA A 27 32.48 -10.09 14.89
CA ALA A 27 31.84 -9.00 14.16
C ALA A 27 31.62 -9.34 12.67
N LYS A 28 32.43 -10.25 12.11
CA LYS A 28 32.27 -10.77 10.74
C LYS A 28 31.03 -11.64 10.52
N THR A 29 30.45 -12.18 11.60
CA THR A 29 29.22 -13.01 11.55
C THR A 29 27.95 -12.20 11.77
N LEU A 30 28.08 -10.92 12.17
CA LEU A 30 26.96 -10.03 12.35
C LEU A 30 26.44 -9.55 10.99
N THR A 31 25.19 -9.86 10.68
CA THR A 31 24.52 -9.36 9.48
C THR A 31 23.95 -7.98 9.77
N HIS A 32 24.48 -6.93 9.14
CA HIS A 32 23.95 -5.58 9.28
C HIS A 32 22.67 -5.41 8.48
N ALA A 33 21.67 -4.75 9.08
CA ALA A 33 20.49 -4.32 8.36
C ALA A 33 20.87 -3.28 7.30
N ALA A 34 20.42 -3.50 6.05
CA ALA A 34 20.64 -2.56 4.97
C ALA A 34 19.88 -1.25 5.21
N LYS A 35 20.37 -0.17 4.59
CA LYS A 35 19.71 1.13 4.65
C LYS A 35 18.34 1.06 3.99
N ILE A 36 17.31 1.47 4.71
CA ILE A 36 15.94 1.62 4.18
C ILE A 36 15.88 2.86 3.28
N THR A 37 15.34 2.67 2.08
CA THR A 37 15.14 3.68 1.04
C THR A 37 13.65 3.84 0.73
N PRO A 38 13.23 4.97 0.12
CA PRO A 38 11.85 5.14 -0.33
C PRO A 38 11.38 4.08 -1.34
N LYS A 39 12.32 3.45 -2.09
CA LYS A 39 12.03 2.36 -3.02
C LYS A 39 11.53 1.10 -2.30
N ASP A 40 12.00 0.84 -1.08
CA ASP A 40 11.59 -0.34 -0.30
C ASP A 40 10.13 -0.31 0.14
N ARG A 41 9.47 0.85 0.04
CA ARG A 41 8.03 1.02 0.30
C ARG A 41 7.15 0.77 -0.92
N HIS A 42 7.74 0.46 -2.07
CA HIS A 42 7.02 0.17 -3.29
C HIS A 42 6.46 -1.25 -3.22
N ILE A 43 5.14 -1.39 -3.31
CA ILE A 43 4.51 -2.71 -3.30
C ILE A 43 4.79 -3.40 -4.63
N ASN A 44 5.40 -4.59 -4.57
CA ASN A 44 5.48 -5.48 -5.72
C ASN A 44 4.28 -6.43 -5.68
N TRP A 45 3.19 -6.05 -6.35
CA TRP A 45 1.94 -6.84 -6.34
C TRP A 45 2.07 -8.23 -6.95
N ARG A 46 3.11 -8.49 -7.76
CA ARG A 46 3.31 -9.81 -8.41
C ARG A 46 4.09 -10.78 -7.54
N GLU A 47 4.90 -10.29 -6.63
CA GLU A 47 5.81 -11.11 -5.82
C GLU A 47 5.39 -11.13 -4.35
N TRP A 48 4.85 -10.03 -3.84
CA TRP A 48 4.56 -9.92 -2.42
C TRP A 48 3.25 -10.60 -2.06
N SER A 49 3.36 -11.56 -1.14
CA SER A 49 2.25 -12.14 -0.39
C SER A 49 1.61 -11.11 0.54
N TRP A 50 0.39 -11.40 1.02
CA TRP A 50 -0.22 -10.55 2.04
C TRP A 50 0.66 -10.41 3.30
N THR A 51 1.26 -11.51 3.77
CA THR A 51 2.13 -11.50 4.95
C THR A 51 3.31 -10.55 4.79
N GLU A 52 3.88 -10.47 3.59
CA GLU A 52 4.96 -9.53 3.27
C GLU A 52 4.45 -8.09 3.22
N ILE A 53 3.32 -7.83 2.57
CA ILE A 53 2.69 -6.50 2.52
C ILE A 53 2.38 -6.00 3.94
N GLU A 54 1.76 -6.82 4.78
CA GLU A 54 1.43 -6.49 6.17
C GLU A 54 2.69 -6.20 6.99
N ARG A 55 3.72 -7.05 6.86
CA ARG A 55 5.01 -6.85 7.53
C ARG A 55 5.65 -5.53 7.11
N GLN A 56 5.68 -5.24 5.81
CA GLN A 56 6.27 -3.99 5.30
C GLN A 56 5.47 -2.77 5.74
N GLN A 57 4.14 -2.85 5.76
CA GLN A 57 3.29 -1.77 6.27
C GLN A 57 3.54 -1.49 7.75
N ARG A 58 3.73 -2.54 8.56
CA ARG A 58 4.03 -2.42 9.99
C ARG A 58 5.42 -1.83 10.27
N VAL A 59 6.42 -2.20 9.48
CA VAL A 59 7.82 -1.79 9.69
C VAL A 59 8.12 -0.44 9.04
N LEU A 60 7.63 -0.20 7.82
CA LEU A 60 7.96 0.98 7.02
C LEU A 60 6.87 2.06 7.04
N GLY A 61 5.66 1.73 7.50
CA GLY A 61 4.49 2.60 7.47
C GLY A 61 3.76 2.57 6.12
N SER A 62 3.30 3.73 5.65
CA SER A 62 2.55 3.82 4.40
C SER A 62 3.35 3.33 3.20
N LEU A 63 2.80 2.33 2.52
CA LEU A 63 3.33 1.77 1.28
C LEU A 63 2.81 2.54 0.08
N TRP A 64 3.44 2.39 -1.08
CA TRP A 64 3.02 3.07 -2.30
C TRP A 64 3.12 2.18 -3.53
N SER A 65 2.39 2.54 -4.58
CA SER A 65 2.43 1.92 -5.91
C SER A 65 2.32 3.00 -6.99
N VAL A 66 2.59 2.64 -8.24
CA VAL A 66 2.22 3.48 -9.39
C VAL A 66 0.86 3.03 -9.89
N ALA A 67 -0.06 3.98 -10.09
CA ALA A 67 -1.35 3.75 -10.71
C ALA A 67 -1.36 4.32 -12.12
N ARG A 68 -1.89 3.55 -13.07
CA ARG A 68 -2.12 3.99 -14.46
C ARG A 68 -3.60 3.80 -14.80
N PRO A 69 -4.25 4.78 -15.47
CA PRO A 69 -5.61 4.60 -15.98
C PRO A 69 -5.63 3.54 -17.10
N SER A 70 -6.61 2.65 -17.12
CA SER A 70 -6.75 1.63 -18.20
C SER A 70 -7.26 2.20 -19.52
N SER A 71 -7.88 3.38 -19.52
CA SER A 71 -8.44 3.98 -20.72
C SER A 71 -7.54 5.11 -21.23
N PRO A 72 -7.25 5.18 -22.54
CA PRO A 72 -6.65 6.37 -23.11
C PRO A 72 -7.63 7.52 -22.85
N ARG A 73 -7.19 8.50 -22.05
CA ARG A 73 -7.85 9.81 -21.89
C ARG A 73 -8.37 10.23 -23.26
N LYS A 74 -9.62 10.71 -23.36
CA LYS A 74 -10.12 11.36 -24.59
C LYS A 74 -9.13 12.45 -24.96
N VAL A 75 -8.24 12.12 -25.90
CA VAL A 75 -7.20 13.00 -26.40
C VAL A 75 -7.94 14.19 -26.98
N SER A 76 -7.73 15.38 -26.41
CA SER A 76 -8.29 16.58 -26.99
C SER A 76 -7.79 16.70 -28.44
N ASP A 77 -8.56 17.28 -29.35
CA ASP A 77 -8.13 17.42 -30.76
C ASP A 77 -6.74 18.11 -30.91
N LYS A 78 -6.29 18.83 -29.87
CA LYS A 78 -4.96 19.45 -29.76
C LYS A 78 -3.83 18.47 -29.40
N GLU A 79 -4.09 17.46 -28.56
CA GLU A 79 -3.10 16.45 -28.17
C GLU A 79 -2.93 15.35 -29.24
N LYS A 80 -3.85 15.27 -30.22
CA LYS A 80 -3.80 14.33 -31.35
C LYS A 80 -2.64 14.60 -32.32
N TYR A 81 -2.11 15.82 -32.32
CA TYR A 81 -1.03 16.26 -33.21
C TYR A 81 0.34 16.35 -32.52
N ASP A 82 0.41 16.18 -31.19
CA ASP A 82 1.66 16.26 -30.43
C ASP A 82 1.86 15.01 -29.54
N PRO A 83 2.56 13.98 -30.03
CA PRO A 83 2.75 12.71 -29.29
C PRO A 83 3.59 12.86 -28.01
N ILE A 84 4.21 14.01 -27.78
CA ILE A 84 4.95 14.34 -26.54
C ILE A 84 4.00 14.71 -25.39
N LEU A 85 2.79 15.20 -25.69
CA LEU A 85 1.79 15.57 -24.68
C LEU A 85 0.89 14.40 -24.26
N ALA A 86 1.01 13.25 -24.92
CA ALA A 86 0.25 12.03 -24.65
C ALA A 86 0.96 11.09 -23.65
N GLU A 87 1.73 11.64 -22.71
CA GLU A 87 2.35 10.86 -21.63
C GLU A 87 1.26 10.10 -20.85
N PRO A 88 1.38 8.76 -20.67
CA PRO A 88 0.45 8.02 -19.85
C PRO A 88 0.50 8.59 -18.44
N MET A 89 -0.63 9.12 -17.95
CA MET A 89 -0.71 9.82 -16.66
C MET A 89 -0.55 8.81 -15.52
N GLU A 90 0.69 8.41 -15.25
CA GLU A 90 1.06 7.61 -14.12
C GLU A 90 1.10 8.50 -12.89
N ARG A 91 0.42 8.08 -11.83
CA ARG A 91 0.47 8.78 -10.55
C ARG A 91 0.86 7.83 -9.45
N ARG A 92 1.68 8.31 -8.53
CA ARG A 92 1.99 7.58 -7.31
C ARG A 92 0.75 7.55 -6.42
N VAL A 93 0.33 6.35 -6.03
CA VAL A 93 -0.69 6.11 -5.02
C VAL A 93 -0.02 5.68 -3.72
N ILE A 94 -0.49 6.20 -2.60
CA ILE A 94 0.02 5.90 -1.26
C ILE A 94 -1.12 5.30 -0.45
N PHE A 95 -0.89 4.13 0.13
CA PHE A 95 -1.86 3.36 0.90
C PHE A 95 -1.66 3.63 2.39
N GLN A 96 -2.77 3.86 3.10
CA GLN A 96 -2.76 4.08 4.54
C GLN A 96 -3.29 2.87 5.30
N GLU A 97 -4.39 2.30 4.83
CA GLU A 97 -5.13 1.23 5.49
C GLU A 97 -5.43 0.14 4.46
N ILE A 98 -4.70 -0.98 4.57
CA ILE A 98 -4.89 -2.22 3.82
C ILE A 98 -5.26 -3.31 4.82
N GLU A 99 -6.31 -4.09 4.52
CA GLU A 99 -6.81 -5.18 5.36
C GLU A 99 -7.01 -6.45 4.52
N GLU A 100 -6.62 -7.63 5.02
CA GLU A 100 -7.03 -8.90 4.41
C GLU A 100 -8.50 -9.18 4.74
N ILE A 101 -9.23 -9.65 3.74
CA ILE A 101 -10.61 -10.08 3.87
C ILE A 101 -10.73 -11.52 3.40
N SER A 102 -11.43 -12.33 4.19
CA SER A 102 -11.76 -13.70 3.80
C SER A 102 -12.64 -13.69 2.54
N PRO A 103 -12.31 -14.47 1.50
CA PRO A 103 -13.10 -14.55 0.26
C PRO A 103 -14.57 -14.87 0.51
N ASP A 104 -14.88 -15.64 1.56
CA ASP A 104 -16.25 -16.00 2.00
C ASP A 104 -17.12 -14.79 2.33
N THR A 105 -16.48 -13.65 2.62
CA THR A 105 -17.14 -12.39 2.94
C THR A 105 -17.55 -11.65 1.66
N VAL A 106 -17.20 -12.12 0.47
CA VAL A 106 -17.45 -11.45 -0.81
C VAL A 106 -18.46 -12.23 -1.66
N PRO A 107 -19.42 -11.57 -2.34
CA PRO A 107 -20.40 -12.26 -3.17
C PRO A 107 -19.72 -13.10 -4.28
N GLU A 108 -20.18 -14.34 -4.45
CA GLU A 108 -19.59 -15.37 -5.33
C GLU A 108 -19.43 -14.99 -6.82
N GLY A 109 -19.97 -13.86 -7.29
CA GLY A 109 -19.79 -13.37 -8.67
C GLY A 109 -18.75 -12.25 -8.84
N ALA A 110 -18.23 -11.68 -7.75
CA ALA A 110 -17.34 -10.52 -7.81
C ALA A 110 -15.85 -10.89 -7.89
N LEU A 111 -15.51 -12.17 -7.71
CA LEU A 111 -14.14 -12.65 -7.56
C LEU A 111 -13.48 -13.05 -8.89
N SER A 112 -14.21 -13.07 -10.01
CA SER A 112 -13.84 -13.88 -11.18
C SER A 112 -12.97 -13.21 -12.27
N GLN A 113 -12.45 -11.98 -12.14
CA GLN A 113 -11.78 -11.33 -13.29
C GLN A 113 -10.60 -10.38 -12.98
N THR A 114 -9.81 -10.63 -11.93
CA THR A 114 -8.65 -9.75 -11.62
C THR A 114 -7.44 -10.51 -11.08
N GLY A 115 -6.27 -10.21 -11.64
CA GLY A 115 -4.97 -10.68 -11.14
C GLY A 115 -4.37 -9.76 -10.07
N PRO A 116 -3.19 -10.12 -9.52
CA PRO A 116 -2.55 -9.34 -8.47
C PRO A 116 -2.25 -7.90 -8.91
N GLY A 117 -2.59 -6.93 -8.06
CA GLY A 117 -2.39 -5.49 -8.34
C GLY A 117 -3.44 -4.84 -9.25
N LEU A 118 -4.52 -5.55 -9.61
CA LEU A 118 -5.67 -4.97 -10.33
C LEU A 118 -6.80 -4.64 -9.34
N PRO A 119 -6.98 -3.37 -8.95
CA PRO A 119 -8.08 -2.95 -8.10
C PRO A 119 -9.43 -3.02 -8.79
N PHE A 120 -10.45 -3.49 -8.06
CA PHE A 120 -11.84 -3.55 -8.50
C PHE A 120 -12.79 -3.13 -7.37
N THR A 121 -14.05 -2.89 -7.73
CA THR A 121 -15.14 -2.64 -6.79
C THR A 121 -16.09 -3.82 -6.76
N LEU A 122 -16.66 -4.12 -5.60
CA LEU A 122 -17.71 -5.11 -5.48
C LEU A 122 -19.05 -4.48 -5.90
N SER A 123 -19.62 -4.92 -7.03
CA SER A 123 -20.95 -4.47 -7.43
C SER A 123 -21.98 -4.98 -6.43
N SER A 124 -22.60 -4.03 -5.74
CA SER A 124 -23.49 -4.34 -4.63
C SER A 124 -24.85 -4.80 -5.14
N THR A 125 -25.09 -6.11 -5.20
CA THR A 125 -26.46 -6.62 -5.18
C THR A 125 -27.03 -6.75 -3.77
N GLN A 126 -26.21 -6.87 -2.70
CA GLN A 126 -26.71 -7.03 -1.32
C GLN A 126 -25.83 -6.49 -0.18
N ARG A 127 -24.94 -5.51 -0.39
CA ARG A 127 -24.29 -4.79 0.73
C ARG A 127 -24.65 -3.31 0.75
N LYS A 128 -24.48 -2.66 1.90
CA LYS A 128 -24.85 -1.25 2.13
C LYS A 128 -24.43 -0.42 0.91
N ARG A 129 -25.36 0.40 0.39
CA ARG A 129 -25.26 1.28 -0.81
C ARG A 129 -24.00 2.17 -0.93
N HIS A 130 -23.01 2.06 -0.05
CA HIS A 130 -21.87 2.95 0.10
C HIS A 130 -20.59 2.21 0.55
N ASP A 131 -20.26 1.05 0.00
CA ASP A 131 -18.87 0.58 0.16
C ASP A 131 -17.95 1.47 -0.67
N LYS A 132 -17.01 2.13 0.00
CA LYS A 132 -16.11 3.12 -0.61
C LYS A 132 -14.66 2.62 -0.67
N ALA A 133 -14.47 1.33 -0.43
CA ALA A 133 -13.18 0.67 -0.55
C ALA A 133 -12.92 0.20 -1.98
N LEU A 134 -11.64 -0.02 -2.28
CA LEU A 134 -11.20 -0.77 -3.44
C LEU A 134 -10.68 -2.14 -2.99
N TYR A 135 -10.80 -3.13 -3.85
CA TYR A 135 -10.36 -4.50 -3.56
C TYR A 135 -9.28 -4.89 -4.52
N VAL A 136 -8.24 -5.59 -4.06
CA VAL A 136 -7.12 -6.02 -4.89
C VAL A 136 -6.61 -7.38 -4.41
N TYR A 137 -6.12 -8.21 -5.32
CA TYR A 137 -5.45 -9.45 -4.95
C TYR A 137 -3.95 -9.24 -4.72
N SER A 138 -3.40 -9.93 -3.72
CA SER A 138 -1.97 -10.14 -3.53
C SER A 138 -1.43 -11.28 -4.40
N ALA A 139 -0.11 -11.50 -4.39
CA ALA A 139 0.53 -12.57 -5.15
C ALA A 139 0.09 -13.98 -4.72
N ASP A 140 -0.26 -14.16 -3.44
CA ASP A 140 -0.77 -15.40 -2.84
C ASP A 140 -2.30 -15.53 -2.94
N ASN A 141 -2.95 -14.76 -3.83
CA ASN A 141 -4.39 -14.76 -4.08
C ASN A 141 -5.24 -14.43 -2.84
N LYS A 142 -4.67 -13.70 -1.87
CA LYS A 142 -5.46 -13.14 -0.76
C LYS A 142 -6.16 -11.88 -1.23
N LEU A 143 -7.39 -11.72 -0.79
CA LEU A 143 -8.18 -10.55 -1.10
C LEU A 143 -7.87 -9.45 -0.09
N LEU A 144 -7.44 -8.30 -0.60
CA LEU A 144 -7.10 -7.14 0.20
C LEU A 144 -8.10 -6.02 -0.04
N ARG A 145 -8.60 -5.44 1.04
CA ARG A 145 -9.42 -4.23 1.04
C ARG A 145 -8.55 -3.01 1.31
N LEU A 146 -8.58 -2.10 0.34
CA LEU A 146 -7.97 -0.79 0.41
C LEU A 146 -9.01 0.18 0.96
N ASN A 147 -8.88 0.55 2.23
CA ASN A 147 -9.83 1.45 2.89
C ASN A 147 -9.51 2.91 2.57
N LYS A 148 -8.25 3.32 2.77
CA LYS A 148 -7.79 4.69 2.56
C LYS A 148 -6.51 4.75 1.74
N LEU A 149 -6.52 5.65 0.76
CA LEU A 149 -5.36 5.97 -0.06
C LEU A 149 -5.37 7.46 -0.43
N LYS A 150 -4.25 7.91 -0.98
CA LYS A 150 -4.14 9.21 -1.66
C LYS A 150 -3.32 9.07 -2.92
N PHE A 151 -3.54 9.96 -3.86
CA PHE A 151 -2.61 10.20 -4.96
C PHE A 151 -1.62 11.30 -4.56
N GLU A 152 -0.48 11.33 -5.23
CA GLU A 152 0.52 12.38 -5.04
C GLU A 152 -0.08 13.78 -5.20
N GLY A 153 0.20 14.67 -4.24
CA GLY A 153 -0.38 16.01 -4.16
C GLY A 153 -1.77 16.10 -3.51
N GLU A 154 -2.44 14.97 -3.24
CA GLU A 154 -3.77 14.93 -2.65
C GLU A 154 -3.77 14.56 -1.15
N ARG A 155 -4.94 14.70 -0.51
CA ARG A 155 -5.18 14.27 0.88
C ARG A 155 -5.74 12.84 0.89
N PHE A 156 -5.49 12.10 1.99
CA PHE A 156 -6.10 10.79 2.19
C PHE A 156 -7.62 10.87 2.18
N ASN A 157 -8.24 9.92 1.48
CA ASN A 157 -9.68 9.75 1.41
C ASN A 157 -10.03 8.26 1.31
N ASP A 158 -11.33 7.97 1.33
CA ASP A 158 -11.82 6.62 1.02
C ASP A 158 -11.32 6.21 -0.37
N ALA A 159 -10.89 4.95 -0.52
CA ALA A 159 -10.12 4.54 -1.67
C ALA A 159 -10.82 4.76 -3.02
N LEU A 160 -12.12 4.46 -3.09
CA LEU A 160 -12.93 4.69 -4.28
C LEU A 160 -13.03 6.18 -4.61
N ILE A 161 -13.27 7.03 -3.60
CA ILE A 161 -13.42 8.48 -3.78
C ILE A 161 -12.10 9.10 -4.25
N ALA A 162 -10.98 8.71 -3.64
CA ALA A 162 -9.66 9.20 -4.03
C ALA A 162 -9.33 8.78 -5.47
N ALA A 163 -9.64 7.53 -5.85
CA ALA A 163 -9.41 7.02 -7.19
C ALA A 163 -10.26 7.71 -8.26
N GLN A 164 -11.53 8.02 -7.95
CA GLN A 164 -12.40 8.79 -8.83
C GLN A 164 -11.95 10.24 -8.97
N LYS A 165 -11.56 10.90 -7.86
CA LYS A 165 -11.03 12.28 -7.88
C LYS A 165 -9.75 12.42 -8.68
N ALA A 166 -8.89 11.41 -8.62
CA ALA A 166 -7.66 11.37 -9.39
C ALA A 166 -7.87 11.02 -10.88
N HIS A 167 -9.12 10.80 -11.32
CA HIS A 167 -9.48 10.29 -12.66
C HIS A 167 -8.78 8.97 -12.99
N MET A 168 -8.56 8.15 -11.98
CA MET A 168 -7.89 6.86 -12.10
C MET A 168 -8.92 5.74 -12.20
N PHE A 169 -10.08 5.87 -11.53
CA PHE A 169 -11.17 4.90 -11.56
C PHE A 169 -12.44 5.52 -12.14
N ALA A 170 -13.00 4.91 -13.18
CA ALA A 170 -14.29 5.35 -13.73
C ALA A 170 -15.45 4.83 -12.86
N PRO A 171 -16.48 5.64 -12.56
CA PRO A 171 -17.71 5.12 -11.98
C PRO A 171 -18.40 4.18 -12.97
N ASP A 172 -19.00 3.09 -12.48
CA ASP A 172 -19.77 2.11 -13.26
C ASP A 172 -20.71 2.82 -14.25
N VAL A 173 -20.38 2.75 -15.54
CA VAL A 173 -21.32 3.06 -16.63
C VAL A 173 -22.07 1.76 -16.91
N PRO A 174 -23.41 1.73 -16.74
CA PRO A 174 -24.16 0.48 -16.60
C PRO A 174 -24.34 -0.35 -17.89
N ASP A 175 -23.54 -0.18 -18.94
CA ASP A 175 -23.82 -0.91 -20.20
C ASP A 175 -22.65 -1.13 -21.18
N THR A 176 -21.39 -1.15 -20.73
CA THR A 176 -20.31 -1.57 -21.64
C THR A 176 -19.18 -2.30 -20.92
N ALA A 177 -18.80 -3.45 -21.48
CA ALA A 177 -18.02 -4.55 -20.90
C ALA A 177 -16.53 -4.27 -20.57
N TYR A 178 -16.16 -3.05 -20.19
CA TYR A 178 -14.80 -2.74 -19.77
C TYR A 178 -14.87 -1.74 -18.63
N SER A 179 -14.99 -2.22 -17.40
CA SER A 179 -14.63 -1.41 -16.23
C SER A 179 -13.20 -0.91 -16.47
N GLU A 180 -13.03 0.41 -16.58
CA GLU A 180 -11.72 1.03 -16.80
C GLU A 180 -10.89 0.84 -15.53
N LEU A 181 -10.23 -0.31 -15.42
CA LEU A 181 -9.50 -0.71 -14.24
C LEU A 181 -8.27 0.19 -14.03
N ILE A 182 -8.01 0.62 -12.81
CA ILE A 182 -6.67 1.10 -12.49
C ILE A 182 -5.74 -0.09 -12.59
N MET A 183 -4.57 0.07 -13.20
CA MET A 183 -3.50 -0.90 -13.02
C MET A 183 -2.52 -0.36 -11.99
N PHE A 184 -2.35 -1.07 -10.87
CA PHE A 184 -1.19 -0.84 -10.02
C PHE A 184 0.02 -1.51 -10.68
N LEU A 185 0.89 -0.67 -11.24
CA LEU A 185 2.06 -1.12 -11.97
C LEU A 185 3.20 -1.42 -11.00
N ASN A 186 3.82 -2.58 -11.20
CA ASN A 186 5.14 -2.85 -10.67
C ASN A 186 6.16 -2.19 -11.61
N LYS A 187 6.59 -0.96 -11.31
CA LYS A 187 7.81 -0.43 -11.94
C LYS A 187 9.02 -1.19 -11.41
N LEU A 188 9.51 -2.14 -12.20
CA LEU A 188 10.89 -2.60 -12.14
C LEU A 188 11.72 -1.63 -12.99
N ALA A 189 12.40 -0.69 -12.34
CA ALA A 189 13.47 0.13 -12.91
C ALA A 189 14.42 0.67 -11.82
#